data_AF-A0A963KWY9-F1
#
_entry.id   AF-A0A963KWY9-F1
#
_cell.length_a   1.000
_cell.length_b   1.000
_cell.length_c   1.000
_cell.angle_alpha   90.00
_cell.angle_beta   90.00
_cell.angle_gamma   90.00
#
_symmetry.space_group_name_H-M   'P 1'
#
loop_
_entity.id
_entity.type
_entity.pdbx_description
1 polymer ?
#
loop_
_entity_poly.entity_id
_entity_poly.type
_entity_poly.pdbx_seq_one_letter_code
_entity_poly.pdbx_strand_id
1 'polypeptide(L)'
;RRASGPAIGFSGEMREAVSALRSFLHARMYRHYKVCRMTFKATRLVRGLFDALVAEPRCLPDRWRDAAGEPRSEAARAAVRDYIAGMTDRYAIEEHERLFDMTSWHP
;
A
#
# COMPACT_ATOMS: atom_id res chain seq x y z
N ARG A 1 -4.14 -10.40 27.22
CA ARG A 1 -4.63 -8.99 27.18
C ARG A 1 -5.73 -8.87 28.25
N ARG A 2 -5.67 -7.90 29.17
CA ARG A 2 -6.60 -7.77 30.32
C ARG A 2 -7.28 -6.39 30.46
N ALA A 3 -7.18 -5.50 29.46
CA ALA A 3 -7.84 -4.19 29.52
C ALA A 3 -9.18 -4.21 28.78
N SER A 4 -10.22 -3.66 29.42
CA SER A 4 -11.58 -3.48 28.87
C SER A 4 -11.70 -2.26 27.94
N GLY A 5 -10.61 -1.50 27.76
CA GLY A 5 -10.56 -0.32 26.91
C GLY A 5 -9.12 0.11 26.60
N PRO A 6 -8.95 1.15 25.75
CA PRO A 6 -7.63 1.67 25.41
C PRO A 6 -6.92 2.21 26.67
N ALA A 7 -5.69 1.73 26.90
CA ALA A 7 -4.88 2.10 28.07
C ALA A 7 -4.39 3.54 28.05
N ILE A 8 -4.41 4.20 26.89
CA ILE A 8 -4.04 5.60 26.68
C ILE A 8 -5.14 6.25 25.85
N GLY A 9 -5.59 7.44 26.25
CA GLY A 9 -6.61 8.18 25.54
C GLY A 9 -6.57 9.66 25.84
N PHE A 10 -7.11 10.46 24.91
CA PHE A 10 -7.31 11.89 25.09
C PHE A 10 -8.35 12.18 26.17
N SER A 11 -8.24 13.33 26.85
CA SER A 11 -9.33 13.88 27.66
C SER A 11 -10.59 14.13 26.81
N GLY A 12 -11.74 14.33 27.45
CA GLY A 12 -13.00 14.64 26.74
C GLY A 12 -12.86 15.82 25.77
N GLU A 13 -12.36 16.93 26.28
CA GLU A 13 -12.12 18.17 25.52
C GLU A 13 -11.18 17.96 24.33
N MET A 14 -10.07 17.24 24.55
CA MET A 14 -9.11 16.98 23.48
C MET A 14 -9.70 16.06 22.39
N ARG A 15 -10.56 15.10 22.77
CA ARG A 15 -11.27 14.27 21.77
C ARG A 15 -12.19 15.11 20.88
N GLU A 16 -12.91 16.06 21.46
CA GLU A 16 -13.78 16.98 20.72
C GLU A 16 -12.98 17.86 19.76
N ALA A 17 -11.88 18.44 20.23
CA ALA A 17 -10.98 19.26 19.41
C ALA A 17 -10.37 18.44 18.24
N VAL A 18 -9.89 17.23 18.51
CA VAL A 18 -9.35 16.33 17.47
C VAL A 18 -10.43 15.93 16.46
N SER A 19 -11.66 15.69 16.91
CA SER A 19 -12.79 15.36 16.05
C SER A 19 -13.15 16.51 15.10
N ALA A 20 -13.21 17.74 15.62
CA ALA A 20 -13.45 18.94 14.82
C ALA A 20 -12.34 19.15 13.78
N LEU A 21 -11.08 19.01 14.18
CA LEU A 21 -9.93 19.10 13.27
C LEU A 21 -9.98 18.03 12.16
N ARG A 22 -10.25 16.77 12.51
CA ARG A 22 -10.39 15.68 11.53
C ARG A 22 -11.50 15.98 10.52
N SER A 23 -12.64 16.47 10.98
CA SER A 23 -13.77 16.83 10.12
C SER A 23 -13.41 17.95 9.15
N PHE A 24 -12.72 18.98 9.64
CA PHE A 24 -12.21 20.07 8.80
C PHE A 24 -11.22 19.57 7.73
N LEU A 25 -10.18 18.82 8.14
CA LEU A 25 -9.18 18.27 7.23
C LEU A 25 -9.80 17.31 6.21
N HIS A 26 -10.74 16.46 6.62
CA HIS A 26 -11.47 15.60 5.70
C HIS A 26 -12.25 16.39 4.67
N ALA A 27 -12.93 17.46 5.09
CA ALA A 27 -13.70 18.27 4.18
C ALA A 27 -12.85 19.12 3.22
N ARG A 28 -11.70 19.63 3.66
CA ARG A 28 -10.95 20.67 2.94
C ARG A 28 -9.63 20.20 2.35
N MET A 29 -9.05 19.11 2.87
CA MET A 29 -7.76 18.57 2.40
C MET A 29 -7.94 17.23 1.70
N TYR A 30 -8.49 16.20 2.37
CA TYR A 30 -8.51 14.84 1.82
C TYR A 30 -9.42 14.66 0.59
N ARG A 31 -10.48 15.49 0.47
CA ARG A 31 -11.37 15.51 -0.70
C ARG A 31 -10.90 16.44 -1.83
N HIS A 32 -9.75 17.09 -1.66
CA HIS A 32 -9.22 17.96 -2.70
C HIS A 32 -8.80 17.12 -3.91
N TYR A 33 -9.15 17.56 -5.13
CA TYR A 33 -8.98 16.78 -6.35
C TYR A 33 -7.54 16.28 -6.58
N LYS A 34 -6.52 17.06 -6.17
CA LYS A 34 -5.11 16.64 -6.27
C LYS A 34 -4.81 15.43 -5.38
N VAL A 35 -5.35 15.40 -4.15
CA VAL A 35 -5.19 14.28 -3.22
C VAL A 35 -5.91 13.06 -3.76
N CYS A 36 -7.18 13.21 -4.18
CA CYS A 36 -7.94 12.11 -4.77
C CYS A 36 -7.26 11.53 -6.02
N ARG A 37 -6.69 12.38 -6.89
CA ARG A 37 -5.92 11.93 -8.07
C ARG A 37 -4.69 11.11 -7.67
N MET A 38 -3.94 11.54 -6.66
CA MET A 38 -2.78 10.79 -6.19
C MET A 38 -3.18 9.46 -5.55
N THR A 39 -4.21 9.45 -4.71
CA THR A 39 -4.76 8.20 -4.14
C THR A 39 -5.23 7.24 -5.24
N PHE A 40 -5.92 7.75 -6.27
CA PHE A 40 -6.34 6.94 -7.41
C PHE A 40 -5.15 6.31 -8.16
N LYS A 41 -4.11 7.11 -8.46
CA LYS A 41 -2.89 6.61 -9.11
C LYS A 41 -2.19 5.53 -8.27
N ALA A 42 -1.98 5.80 -6.97
CA ALA A 42 -1.36 4.86 -6.06
C ALA A 42 -2.16 3.54 -5.95
N THR A 43 -3.50 3.63 -5.86
CA THR A 43 -4.38 2.44 -5.83
C THR A 43 -4.21 1.59 -7.09
N ARG A 44 -4.16 2.22 -8.27
CA ARG A 44 -3.98 1.48 -9.54
C ARG A 44 -2.61 0.83 -9.62
N LEU A 45 -1.57 1.54 -9.23
CA LEU A 45 -0.21 1.04 -9.22
C LEU A 45 -0.07 -0.19 -8.33
N VAL A 46 -0.53 -0.08 -7.07
CA VAL A 46 -0.42 -1.19 -6.10
C VAL A 46 -1.22 -2.40 -6.57
N ARG A 47 -2.43 -2.19 -7.13
CA ARG A 47 -3.21 -3.29 -7.70
C ARG A 47 -2.50 -3.95 -8.88
N GLY A 48 -1.94 -3.15 -9.80
CA GLY A 48 -1.18 -3.66 -10.94
C GLY A 48 -0.01 -4.54 -10.50
N LEU A 49 0.82 -4.03 -9.57
CA LEU A 49 1.92 -4.81 -8.99
C LEU A 49 1.42 -6.11 -8.34
N PHE A 50 0.38 -6.03 -7.51
CA PHE A 50 -0.15 -7.20 -6.81
C PHE A 50 -0.65 -8.26 -7.79
N ASP A 51 -1.47 -7.87 -8.76
CA ASP A 51 -2.07 -8.79 -9.72
C ASP A 51 -1.00 -9.46 -10.59
N ALA A 52 0.00 -8.70 -11.05
CA ALA A 52 1.08 -9.23 -11.87
C ALA A 52 1.98 -10.19 -11.08
N LEU A 53 2.43 -9.81 -9.89
CA LEU A 53 3.37 -10.62 -9.10
C LEU A 53 2.73 -11.87 -8.49
N VAL A 54 1.42 -11.84 -8.20
CA VAL A 54 0.69 -13.06 -7.78
C VAL A 54 0.47 -14.00 -8.97
N ALA A 55 0.24 -13.47 -10.16
CA ALA A 55 0.09 -14.28 -11.38
C ALA A 55 1.43 -14.82 -11.90
N GLU A 56 2.52 -14.10 -11.68
CA GLU A 56 3.87 -14.48 -12.10
C GLU A 56 4.89 -14.24 -10.97
N PRO A 57 4.95 -15.14 -9.96
CA PRO A 57 5.88 -15.00 -8.84
C PRO A 57 7.36 -15.03 -9.25
N ARG A 58 7.69 -15.49 -10.46
CA ARG A 58 9.08 -15.47 -10.95
C ARG A 58 9.62 -14.06 -11.14
N CYS A 59 8.75 -13.07 -11.29
CA CYS A 59 9.11 -11.66 -11.35
C CYS A 59 9.44 -11.05 -9.98
N LEU A 60 9.23 -11.77 -8.88
CA LEU A 60 9.66 -11.32 -7.55
C LEU A 60 11.18 -11.44 -7.38
N PRO A 61 11.81 -10.61 -6.53
CA PRO A 61 13.19 -10.82 -6.10
C PRO A 61 13.37 -12.15 -5.36
N ASP A 62 14.60 -12.68 -5.37
CA ASP A 62 14.95 -14.04 -4.93
C ASP A 62 14.30 -14.48 -3.62
N ARG A 63 14.51 -13.73 -2.54
CA ARG A 63 13.95 -14.07 -1.21
C ARG A 63 12.43 -14.18 -1.18
N TRP A 64 11.73 -13.41 -2.01
CA TRP A 64 10.26 -13.36 -2.03
C TRP A 64 9.69 -14.42 -2.96
N ARG A 65 10.40 -14.70 -4.06
CA ARG A 65 10.06 -15.77 -4.99
C ARG A 65 10.09 -17.14 -4.32
N ASP A 66 11.11 -17.40 -3.50
CA ASP A 66 11.22 -18.66 -2.76
C ASP A 66 10.06 -18.85 -1.76
N ALA A 67 9.56 -17.76 -1.18
CA ALA A 67 8.42 -17.77 -0.26
C ALA A 67 7.05 -17.84 -0.98
N ALA A 68 6.96 -17.43 -2.24
CA ALA A 68 5.70 -17.31 -2.96
C ALA A 68 5.15 -18.67 -3.45
N GLY A 69 6.01 -19.64 -3.74
CA GLY A 69 5.60 -20.95 -4.26
C GLY A 69 4.82 -20.83 -5.57
N GLU A 70 3.69 -21.55 -5.68
CA GLU A 70 2.89 -21.61 -6.90
C GLU A 70 2.14 -20.29 -7.20
N PRO A 71 1.99 -19.92 -8.49
CA PRO A 71 1.18 -18.77 -8.90
C PRO A 71 -0.23 -18.80 -8.33
N ARG A 72 -0.74 -17.64 -7.89
CA ARG A 72 -2.08 -17.46 -7.30
C ARG A 72 -2.37 -18.32 -6.07
N SER A 73 -1.37 -18.95 -5.47
CA SER A 73 -1.49 -19.60 -4.17
C SER A 73 -1.65 -18.58 -3.04
N GLU A 74 -2.08 -19.03 -1.87
CA GLU A 74 -2.12 -18.13 -0.70
C GLU A 74 -0.71 -17.72 -0.24
N ALA A 75 0.29 -18.60 -0.42
CA ALA A 75 1.69 -18.28 -0.18
C ALA A 75 2.16 -17.12 -1.08
N ALA A 76 1.82 -17.16 -2.38
CA ALA A 76 2.13 -16.08 -3.31
C ALA A 76 1.45 -14.77 -2.90
N ARG A 77 0.16 -14.81 -2.52
CA ARG A 77 -0.54 -13.61 -2.05
C ARG A 77 0.08 -13.02 -0.78
N ALA A 78 0.53 -13.86 0.15
CA ALA A 78 1.19 -13.42 1.37
C ALA A 78 2.56 -12.79 1.07
N ALA A 79 3.41 -13.48 0.30
CA ALA A 79 4.73 -12.98 -0.08
C ALA A 79 4.66 -11.66 -0.86
N VAL A 80 3.74 -11.54 -1.83
CA VAL A 80 3.55 -10.31 -2.60
C VAL A 80 3.02 -9.16 -1.74
N ARG A 81 2.09 -9.44 -0.81
CA ARG A 81 1.58 -8.43 0.12
C ARG A 81 2.68 -7.84 0.98
N ASP A 82 3.53 -8.70 1.56
CA ASP A 82 4.62 -8.27 2.42
C ASP A 82 5.72 -7.56 1.61
N TYR A 83 6.00 -8.03 0.39
CA TYR A 83 6.90 -7.35 -0.54
C TYR A 83 6.44 -5.93 -0.85
N ILE A 84 5.17 -5.75 -1.24
CA ILE A 84 4.60 -4.44 -1.56
C ILE A 84 4.52 -3.54 -0.33
N ALA A 85 4.11 -4.08 0.84
CA ALA A 85 4.04 -3.32 2.08
C ALA A 85 5.41 -2.81 2.57
N GLY A 86 6.50 -3.49 2.19
CA GLY A 86 7.86 -3.07 2.46
C GLY A 86 8.41 -1.99 1.52
N MET A 87 7.68 -1.60 0.47
CA MET A 87 8.14 -0.61 -0.49
C MET A 87 7.94 0.83 0.02
N THR A 88 8.85 1.71 -0.37
CA THR A 88 8.59 3.16 -0.33
C THR A 88 7.80 3.58 -1.57
N ASP A 89 7.10 4.72 -1.52
CA ASP A 89 6.37 5.26 -2.67
C ASP A 89 7.23 5.34 -3.94
N ARG A 90 8.46 5.84 -3.81
CA ARG A 90 9.40 5.95 -4.93
C ARG A 90 9.75 4.58 -5.51
N TYR A 91 10.05 3.61 -4.65
CA TYR A 91 10.41 2.26 -5.11
C TYR A 91 9.22 1.57 -5.80
N ALA A 92 8.00 1.74 -5.29
CA ALA A 92 6.80 1.16 -5.92
C ALA A 92 6.55 1.74 -7.33
N ILE A 93 6.81 3.03 -7.53
CA ILE A 93 6.75 3.67 -8.86
C ILE A 93 7.78 3.06 -9.80
N GLU A 94 9.04 3.02 -9.39
CA GLU A 94 10.13 2.46 -10.20
C GLU A 94 9.90 0.97 -10.51
N GLU A 95 9.38 0.19 -9.55
CA GLU A 95 9.08 -1.23 -9.75
C GLU A 95 7.92 -1.43 -10.73
N HIS A 96 6.88 -0.60 -10.64
CA HIS A 96 5.79 -0.63 -11.61
C HIS A 96 6.28 -0.24 -13.01
N GLU A 97 7.16 0.74 -13.14
CA GLU A 97 7.80 1.09 -14.41
C GLU A 97 8.63 -0.09 -14.96
N ARG A 98 9.50 -0.70 -14.15
CA ARG A 98 10.28 -1.88 -14.55
C ARG A 98 9.42 -3.05 -15.04
N LEU A 99 8.26 -3.26 -14.40
CA LEU A 99 7.41 -4.42 -14.68
C LEU A 99 6.47 -4.22 -15.88
N PHE A 100 6.05 -2.97 -16.16
CA PHE A 100 5.02 -2.68 -17.16
C PHE A 100 5.50 -1.83 -18.34
N ASP A 101 6.60 -1.08 -18.20
CA ASP A 101 7.13 -0.23 -19.25
C ASP A 101 8.25 -0.95 -20.02
N MET A 102 7.90 -1.41 -21.22
CA MET A 102 8.82 -2.09 -22.14
C MET A 102 9.82 -1.14 -22.80
N THR A 103 9.59 0.17 -22.70
CA THR A 103 10.40 1.22 -23.33
C THR A 103 11.56 1.67 -22.44
N SER A 104 11.46 1.45 -21.13
CA SER A 104 12.51 1.76 -20.14
C SER A 104 13.47 0.59 -19.86
N TRP A 105 13.52 -0.41 -20.74
CA TRP A 105 14.41 -1.56 -20.57
C TRP A 105 15.89 -1.13 -20.65
N HIS A 106 16.60 -1.26 -19.53
CA HIS A 106 18.06 -1.20 -19.47
C HIS A 106 18.59 -2.57 -19.03
N PRO A 107 19.51 -3.19 -19.80
CA PRO A 107 20.05 -4.52 -19.52
C PRO A 107 20.84 -4.60 -18.20
#